data_AF-A0A528B6V6-F1
#
_entry.id   AF-A0A528B6V6-F1
#
_cell.length_a   1.000
_cell.length_b   1.000
_cell.length_c   1.000
_cell.angle_alpha   90.00
_cell.angle_beta   90.00
_cell.angle_gamma   90.00
#
_symmetry.space_group_name_H-M   'P 1'
#
loop_
_entity.id
_entity.type
_entity.pdbx_description
1 polymer ?
#
loop_
_entity_poly.entity_id
_entity_poly.type
_entity_poly.pdbx_seq_one_letter_code
_entity_poly.pdbx_strand_id
1 'polypeptide(L)'
;MKKLILVILGLTLATAMFAAEAATMVPPGNSHVEQPNIPGASSRRTQATNSTFQAKYRKIYALLQHDAGLRGKISQAAAAYGIDPMHIVGAIVGEHTYNVDAYDRLQTYYVKAISYLSSKLSFAYEGEDITDFVQRPQFQE
;
A
#
# COMPACT_ATOMS: atom_id res chain seq x y z
N MET A 1 -32.40 -41.87 -1.66
CA MET A 1 -32.67 -40.42 -1.48
C MET A 1 -32.30 -39.90 -0.09
N LYS A 2 -32.82 -40.47 1.02
CA LYS A 2 -32.44 -40.06 2.40
C LYS A 2 -30.94 -40.05 2.69
N LYS A 3 -30.20 -41.07 2.24
CA LYS A 3 -28.73 -41.16 2.42
C LYS A 3 -27.98 -40.06 1.65
N LEU A 4 -28.47 -39.67 0.48
CA LEU A 4 -27.87 -38.61 -0.34
C LEU A 4 -28.11 -37.23 0.30
N ILE A 5 -29.30 -37.00 0.84
CA ILE A 5 -29.66 -35.77 1.57
C ILE A 5 -28.80 -35.62 2.84
N LEU A 6 -28.55 -36.71 3.57
CA LEU A 6 -27.68 -36.69 4.75
C LEU A 6 -26.21 -36.39 4.41
N VAL A 7 -25.71 -36.89 3.28
CA VAL A 7 -24.34 -36.58 2.82
C VAL A 7 -24.21 -35.12 2.38
N ILE A 8 -25.19 -34.61 1.64
CA ILE A 8 -25.20 -33.20 1.21
C ILE A 8 -25.29 -32.27 2.43
N LEU A 9 -26.17 -32.60 3.39
CA LEU A 9 -26.31 -31.83 4.62
C LEU A 9 -25.02 -31.84 5.47
N GLY A 10 -24.34 -33.00 5.54
CA GLY A 10 -23.05 -33.13 6.19
C GLY A 10 -21.95 -32.30 5.51
N LEU A 11 -21.89 -32.29 4.18
CA LEU A 11 -20.93 -31.45 3.44
C LEU A 11 -21.20 -29.96 3.66
N THR A 12 -22.46 -29.52 3.66
CA THR A 12 -22.81 -28.11 3.91
C THR A 12 -22.47 -27.65 5.32
N LEU A 13 -22.65 -28.52 6.33
CA LEU A 13 -22.24 -28.22 7.71
C LEU A 13 -20.71 -28.14 7.83
N ALA A 14 -19.97 -29.03 7.16
CA ALA A 14 -18.52 -29.00 7.16
C ALA A 14 -17.97 -27.69 6.56
N THR A 15 -18.56 -27.20 5.46
CA THR A 15 -18.14 -25.92 4.86
C THR A 15 -18.44 -24.70 5.74
N ALA A 16 -19.47 -24.75 6.57
CA ALA A 16 -19.80 -23.65 7.48
C ALA A 16 -18.81 -23.52 8.65
N MET A 17 -18.08 -24.59 9.00
CA MET A 17 -17.09 -24.56 10.08
C MET A 17 -15.76 -23.87 9.71
N PHE A 18 -15.48 -23.67 8.42
CA PHE A 18 -14.24 -23.04 7.94
C PHE A 18 -14.35 -21.52 7.72
N ALA A 19 -15.51 -20.90 8.00
CA ALA A 19 -15.78 -19.53 7.59
C ALA A 19 -15.26 -18.42 8.53
N ALA A 20 -14.45 -18.71 9.55
CA ALA A 20 -14.15 -17.74 10.61
C ALA A 20 -12.69 -17.67 11.09
N GLU A 21 -11.71 -17.81 10.20
CA GLU A 21 -10.30 -17.48 10.49
C GLU A 21 -9.80 -16.32 9.62
N ALA A 22 -10.46 -15.16 9.72
CA ALA A 22 -9.98 -13.91 9.10
C ALA A 22 -9.41 -12.93 10.13
N ALA A 23 -9.32 -13.33 11.40
CA ALA A 23 -8.66 -12.57 12.44
C ALA A 23 -7.21 -13.04 12.57
N THR A 24 -6.31 -12.49 11.76
CA THR A 24 -4.87 -12.65 12.00
C THR A 24 -4.57 -12.05 13.37
N MET A 25 -4.32 -12.89 14.36
CA MET A 25 -4.01 -12.43 15.72
C MET A 25 -2.74 -11.58 15.67
N VAL A 26 -2.86 -10.32 16.05
CA VAL A 26 -1.72 -9.41 16.12
C VAL A 26 -0.74 -9.96 17.16
N PRO A 27 0.56 -10.13 16.84
CA PRO A 27 1.53 -10.62 17.79
C PRO A 27 1.52 -9.79 19.09
N PRO A 28 1.74 -10.41 20.26
CA PRO A 28 1.84 -9.69 21.52
C PRO A 28 2.84 -8.53 21.43
N GLY A 29 2.43 -7.33 21.84
CA GLY A 29 3.25 -6.11 21.78
C GLY A 29 3.07 -5.26 20.51
N ASN A 30 2.43 -5.78 19.46
CA ASN A 30 2.08 -5.01 18.26
C ASN A 30 0.65 -4.43 18.31
N SER A 31 0.00 -4.54 19.46
CA SER A 31 -1.27 -3.88 19.77
C SER A 31 -1.06 -2.87 20.89
N HIS A 32 -1.72 -1.73 20.78
CA HIS A 32 -1.77 -0.72 21.82
C HIS A 32 -3.21 -0.65 22.34
N VAL A 33 -3.41 -0.64 23.66
CA VAL A 33 -4.75 -0.65 24.28
C VAL A 33 -5.55 0.59 23.85
N GLU A 34 -4.86 1.71 23.72
CA GLU A 34 -5.40 2.96 23.25
C GLU A 34 -4.70 3.38 21.97
N GLN A 35 -5.46 3.86 20.99
CA GLN A 35 -4.90 4.36 19.74
C GLN A 35 -4.17 5.69 20.02
N PRO A 36 -2.89 5.81 19.65
CA PRO A 36 -2.15 7.05 19.87
C PRO A 36 -2.77 8.20 19.06
N ASN A 37 -2.60 9.41 19.59
CA ASN A 37 -3.03 10.62 18.91
C ASN A 37 -2.35 10.76 17.53
N ILE A 38 -3.13 11.18 16.55
CA ILE A 38 -2.59 11.47 15.21
C ILE A 38 -1.66 12.69 15.29
N PRO A 39 -0.43 12.62 14.75
CA PRO A 39 0.49 13.74 14.75
C PRO A 39 -0.12 15.02 14.18
N GLY A 40 0.12 16.17 14.81
CA GLY A 40 -0.47 17.45 14.38
C GLY A 40 -0.11 17.84 12.93
N ALA A 41 1.09 17.46 12.46
CA ALA A 41 1.50 17.68 11.08
C ALA A 41 0.62 16.95 10.06
N SER A 42 0.20 15.71 10.37
CA SER A 42 -0.71 14.92 9.55
C SER A 42 -2.09 15.55 9.43
N SER A 43 -2.61 16.06 10.55
CA SER A 43 -3.89 16.78 10.58
C SER A 43 -3.84 18.07 9.77
N ARG A 44 -2.78 18.87 9.94
CA ARG A 44 -2.58 20.12 9.17
C ARG A 44 -2.50 19.87 7.67
N ARG A 45 -1.73 18.86 7.22
CA ARG A 45 -1.64 18.51 5.80
C ARG A 45 -2.99 18.08 5.23
N THR A 46 -3.71 17.23 5.95
CA THR A 46 -5.02 16.72 5.53
C THR A 46 -6.03 17.86 5.38
N GLN A 47 -6.03 18.81 6.31
CA GLN A 47 -6.84 20.04 6.22
C GLN A 47 -6.42 20.94 5.05
N ALA A 48 -5.11 21.12 4.83
CA ALA A 48 -4.60 21.93 3.71
C ALA A 48 -5.04 21.39 2.33
N THR A 49 -5.25 20.08 2.22
CA THR A 49 -5.78 19.42 1.01
C THR A 49 -7.32 19.36 0.95
N ASN A 50 -8.04 20.03 1.85
CA ASN A 50 -9.51 19.96 1.98
C ASN A 50 -10.05 18.51 2.05
N SER A 51 -9.33 17.63 2.73
CA SER A 51 -9.65 16.20 2.82
C SER A 51 -9.88 15.76 4.26
N THR A 52 -10.24 14.50 4.46
CA THR A 52 -10.36 13.85 5.77
C THR A 52 -9.63 12.53 5.77
N PHE A 53 -9.18 12.06 6.94
CA PHE A 53 -8.54 10.75 7.05
C PHE A 53 -9.43 9.63 6.50
N GLN A 54 -10.75 9.71 6.73
CA GLN A 54 -11.68 8.72 6.20
C GLN A 54 -11.83 8.78 4.67
N ALA A 55 -11.77 9.97 4.07
CA ALA A 55 -11.74 10.10 2.61
C ALA A 55 -10.46 9.48 2.03
N LYS A 56 -9.31 9.75 2.64
CA LYS A 56 -8.01 9.17 2.26
C LYS A 56 -8.01 7.64 2.40
N TYR A 57 -8.54 7.12 3.51
CA TYR A 57 -8.72 5.68 3.73
C TYR A 57 -9.58 5.03 2.64
N ARG A 58 -10.76 5.58 2.35
CA ARG A 58 -11.65 5.03 1.31
C ARG A 58 -11.00 5.01 -0.05
N LYS A 59 -10.19 6.02 -0.36
CA LYS A 59 -9.47 6.14 -1.63
C LYS A 59 -8.39 5.07 -1.78
N ILE A 60 -7.56 4.85 -0.75
CA ILE A 60 -6.55 3.77 -0.80
C ILE A 60 -7.18 2.38 -0.78
N TYR A 61 -8.27 2.21 -0.02
CA TYR A 61 -9.05 0.97 -0.02
C TYR A 61 -9.60 0.66 -1.41
N ALA A 62 -10.23 1.64 -2.08
CA ALA A 62 -10.75 1.47 -3.44
C ALA A 62 -9.62 1.14 -4.44
N LEU A 63 -8.46 1.79 -4.32
CA LEU A 63 -7.29 1.47 -5.16
C LEU A 63 -6.88 -0.01 -5.01
N LEU A 64 -6.73 -0.49 -3.77
CA LEU A 64 -6.38 -1.88 -3.49
C LEU A 64 -7.48 -2.86 -3.94
N GLN A 65 -8.75 -2.47 -3.83
CA GLN A 65 -9.89 -3.28 -4.24
C GLN A 65 -9.93 -3.48 -5.75
N HIS A 66 -9.67 -2.43 -6.53
CA HIS A 66 -9.84 -2.44 -7.98
C HIS A 66 -8.57 -2.78 -8.76
N ASP A 67 -7.39 -2.58 -8.19
CA ASP A 67 -6.12 -2.82 -8.88
C ASP A 67 -5.55 -4.22 -8.55
N ALA A 68 -5.87 -5.19 -9.41
CA ALA A 68 -5.30 -6.54 -9.31
C ALA A 68 -3.78 -6.57 -9.57
N GLY A 69 -3.24 -5.67 -10.40
CA GLY A 69 -1.81 -5.59 -10.70
C GLY A 69 -1.02 -5.12 -9.48
N LEU A 70 -1.52 -4.11 -8.77
CA LEU A 70 -0.98 -3.66 -7.50
C LEU A 70 -0.98 -4.79 -6.46
N ARG A 71 -2.10 -5.50 -6.30
CA ARG A 71 -2.18 -6.66 -5.39
C ARG A 71 -1.19 -7.78 -5.77
N GLY A 72 -0.97 -8.00 -7.07
CA GLY A 72 0.05 -8.91 -7.57
C GLY A 72 1.46 -8.50 -7.16
N LYS A 73 1.82 -7.22 -7.33
CA LYS A 73 3.12 -6.69 -6.90
C LYS A 73 3.33 -6.76 -5.39
N ILE A 74 2.29 -6.46 -4.61
CA ILE A 74 2.32 -6.61 -3.15
C ILE A 74 2.62 -8.07 -2.77
N SER A 75 1.91 -9.02 -3.40
CA SER A 75 2.10 -10.45 -3.13
C SER A 75 3.51 -10.92 -3.51
N GLN A 76 4.03 -10.46 -4.66
CA GLN A 76 5.39 -10.77 -5.10
C GLN A 76 6.45 -10.24 -4.14
N ALA A 77 6.32 -8.97 -3.72
CA ALA A 77 7.25 -8.38 -2.76
C ALA A 77 7.17 -9.10 -1.40
N ALA A 78 5.97 -9.40 -0.90
CA ALA A 78 5.77 -10.14 0.33
C ALA A 78 6.45 -11.52 0.29
N ALA A 79 6.31 -12.24 -0.83
CA ALA A 79 6.97 -13.52 -1.05
C ALA A 79 8.49 -13.41 -1.05
N ALA A 80 9.06 -12.37 -1.69
CA ALA A 80 10.51 -12.16 -1.73
C ALA A 80 11.13 -11.96 -0.34
N TYR A 81 10.37 -11.39 0.61
CA TYR A 81 10.81 -11.13 1.98
C TYR A 81 10.27 -12.15 3.00
N GLY A 82 9.46 -13.14 2.58
CA GLY A 82 8.89 -14.14 3.46
C GLY A 82 7.92 -13.57 4.52
N ILE A 83 7.21 -12.49 4.20
CA ILE A 83 6.24 -11.85 5.11
C ILE A 83 4.81 -11.99 4.61
N ASP A 84 3.83 -11.86 5.51
CA ASP A 84 2.41 -11.78 5.12
C ASP A 84 2.18 -10.49 4.29
N PRO A 85 1.59 -10.57 3.08
CA PRO A 85 1.28 -9.40 2.25
C PRO A 85 0.38 -8.38 2.98
N MET A 86 -0.39 -8.80 3.97
CA MET A 86 -1.22 -7.90 4.78
C MET A 86 -0.38 -6.89 5.57
N HIS A 87 0.88 -7.19 5.91
CA HIS A 87 1.77 -6.20 6.51
C HIS A 87 2.09 -5.05 5.55
N ILE A 88 2.34 -5.37 4.28
CA ILE A 88 2.58 -4.36 3.23
C ILE A 88 1.30 -3.55 3.00
N VAL A 89 0.13 -4.21 2.93
CA VAL A 89 -1.17 -3.53 2.80
C VAL A 89 -1.41 -2.58 3.97
N GLY A 90 -1.19 -3.04 5.21
CA GLY A 90 -1.36 -2.21 6.41
C GLY A 90 -0.45 -0.98 6.40
N ALA A 91 0.81 -1.14 5.99
CA ALA A 91 1.75 -0.04 5.84
C ALA A 91 1.30 0.98 4.77
N ILE A 92 0.87 0.51 3.60
CA ILE A 92 0.34 1.36 2.52
C ILE A 92 -0.90 2.14 3.01
N VAL A 93 -1.85 1.46 3.66
CA VAL A 93 -3.07 2.09 4.17
C VAL A 93 -2.75 3.11 5.25
N GLY A 94 -1.86 2.80 6.19
CA GLY A 94 -1.45 3.72 7.26
C GLY A 94 -0.77 4.98 6.70
N GLU A 95 0.23 4.81 5.84
CA GLU A 95 0.98 5.89 5.21
C GLU A 95 0.05 6.80 4.39
N HIS A 96 -0.83 6.21 3.58
CA HIS A 96 -1.72 7.00 2.73
C HIS A 96 -2.94 7.57 3.44
N THR A 97 -3.31 7.03 4.60
CA THR A 97 -4.35 7.63 5.45
C THR A 97 -3.77 8.83 6.20
N TYR A 98 -2.66 8.64 6.91
CA TYR A 98 -2.17 9.63 7.88
C TYR A 98 -1.03 10.52 7.37
N ASN A 99 -0.41 10.24 6.23
CA ASN A 99 0.68 11.08 5.70
C ASN A 99 0.33 11.77 4.37
N VAL A 100 0.40 11.05 3.25
CA VAL A 100 0.32 11.58 1.86
C VAL A 100 -0.86 10.98 1.09
N ASP A 101 -1.58 11.72 0.25
CA ASP A 101 -2.66 11.12 -0.56
C ASP A 101 -2.08 10.25 -1.70
N ALA A 102 -2.78 9.17 -2.06
CA ALA A 102 -2.41 8.26 -3.15
C ALA A 102 -2.38 8.96 -4.53
N TYR A 103 -3.17 10.01 -4.74
CA TYR A 103 -3.19 10.78 -6.00
C TYR A 103 -2.37 12.07 -5.99
N ASP A 104 -1.83 12.50 -4.84
CA ASP A 104 -0.97 13.70 -4.76
C ASP A 104 0.30 13.55 -5.59
N ARG A 105 0.68 12.32 -5.95
CA ARG A 105 1.91 12.00 -6.68
C ARG A 105 1.91 12.54 -8.10
N LEU A 106 0.81 12.46 -8.85
CA LEU A 106 0.81 12.93 -10.24
C LEU A 106 0.93 14.45 -10.30
N GLN A 107 0.17 15.19 -9.50
CA GLN A 107 0.27 16.66 -9.48
C GLN A 107 1.59 17.14 -8.84
N THR A 108 2.06 16.55 -7.74
CA THR A 108 3.27 17.03 -7.06
C THR A 108 4.55 16.70 -7.83
N TYR A 109 4.66 15.50 -8.42
CA TYR A 109 5.81 15.20 -9.28
C TYR A 109 5.77 16.01 -10.57
N TYR A 110 4.59 16.26 -11.17
CA TYR A 110 4.53 17.14 -12.34
C TYR A 110 4.95 18.57 -11.99
N VAL A 111 4.47 19.12 -10.87
CA VAL A 111 4.86 20.47 -10.44
C VAL A 111 6.35 20.54 -10.10
N LYS A 112 6.92 19.52 -9.46
CA LYS A 112 8.37 19.43 -9.24
C LYS A 112 9.14 19.27 -10.54
N ALA A 113 8.72 18.38 -11.44
CA ALA A 113 9.34 18.17 -12.73
C ALA A 113 9.29 19.45 -13.58
N ILE A 114 8.16 20.17 -13.58
CA ILE A 114 8.02 21.48 -14.22
C ILE A 114 8.94 22.52 -13.56
N SER A 115 9.07 22.51 -12.23
CA SER A 115 10.01 23.39 -11.53
C SER A 115 11.48 23.10 -11.92
N TYR A 116 11.80 21.84 -12.19
CA TYR A 116 13.11 21.39 -12.69
C TYR A 116 13.30 21.55 -14.21
N LEU A 117 12.22 21.70 -14.98
CA LEU A 117 12.25 22.01 -16.42
C LEU A 117 12.41 23.52 -16.66
N SER A 118 11.85 24.34 -15.77
CA SER A 118 11.95 25.81 -15.83
C SER A 118 13.23 26.35 -15.21
N SER A 119 13.88 25.59 -14.32
CA SER A 119 15.27 25.79 -13.95
C SER A 119 16.15 24.92 -14.85
N LYS A 120 17.27 25.42 -15.39
CA LYS A 120 18.20 24.59 -16.18
C LYS A 120 18.92 23.59 -15.27
N LEU A 121 18.24 22.53 -14.85
CA LEU A 121 18.83 21.50 -14.00
C LEU A 121 19.47 20.43 -14.89
N SER A 122 20.80 20.37 -14.90
CA SER A 122 21.55 19.27 -15.54
C SER A 122 21.97 18.27 -14.48
N PHE A 123 21.65 17.00 -14.67
CA PHE A 123 22.12 15.92 -13.80
C PHE A 123 23.40 15.34 -14.40
N ALA A 124 24.53 15.60 -13.75
CA ALA A 124 25.83 15.11 -14.20
C ALA A 124 26.73 14.70 -13.03
N TYR A 125 27.56 13.68 -13.23
CA TYR A 125 28.63 13.29 -12.31
C TYR A 125 29.97 13.60 -12.97
N GLU A 126 30.77 14.48 -12.36
CA GLU A 126 32.05 14.95 -12.92
C GLU A 126 31.97 15.48 -14.37
N GLY A 127 30.80 16.00 -14.76
CA GLY A 127 30.56 16.54 -16.11
C GLY A 127 30.01 15.52 -17.12
N GLU A 128 29.88 14.24 -16.77
CA GLU A 128 29.17 13.23 -17.55
C GLU A 128 27.68 13.25 -17.23
N ASP A 129 26.82 13.24 -18.25
CA ASP A 129 25.36 13.18 -18.05
C ASP A 129 24.97 11.89 -17.32
N ILE A 130 24.03 12.00 -16.37
CA ILE A 130 23.62 10.86 -15.55
C ILE A 130 23.05 9.71 -16.39
N THR A 131 22.43 10.01 -17.55
CA THR A 131 21.88 8.99 -18.45
C THR A 131 22.97 8.15 -19.12
N ASP A 132 24.16 8.72 -19.34
CA ASP A 132 25.33 8.00 -19.82
C ASP A 132 26.03 7.24 -18.67
N PHE A 133 26.17 7.88 -17.51
CA PHE A 133 26.83 7.30 -16.33
C PHE A 133 26.18 5.97 -15.87
N VAL A 134 24.85 5.88 -15.87
CA VAL A 134 24.13 4.67 -15.42
C VAL A 134 24.20 3.50 -16.41
N GLN A 135 24.70 3.72 -17.63
CA GLN A 135 24.91 2.65 -18.62
C GLN A 135 26.21 1.88 -18.38
N ARG A 136 27.06 2.32 -17.44
CA ARG A 136 28.36 1.69 -17.18
C ARG A 136 28.19 0.23 -16.73
N PRO A 137 29.11 -0.67 -17.08
CA PRO A 137 29.01 -2.10 -16.77
C PRO A 137 28.82 -2.42 -15.28
N GLN A 138 29.39 -1.60 -14.40
CA GLN A 138 29.25 -1.73 -12.95
C GLN A 138 27.82 -1.53 -12.40
N PHE A 139 26.90 -0.99 -13.22
CA PHE A 139 25.49 -0.79 -12.88
C PHE A 139 24.56 -1.74 -13.63
N GLN A 140 25.10 -2.68 -14.41
CA GLN A 140 24.31 -3.73 -15.03
C GLN A 140 24.08 -4.84 -13.99
N GLU A 141 22.80 -5.15 -13.71
CA GLU A 141 22.38 -6.32 -12.93
C GLU A 141 22.55 -7.63 -13.73
#